data_AF-A0A526YH80-F1
#
_entry.id   AF-A0A526YH80-F1
#
_cell.length_a   1.000
_cell.length_b   1.000
_cell.length_c   1.000
_cell.angle_alpha   90.00
_cell.angle_beta   90.00
_cell.angle_gamma   90.00
#
_symmetry.space_group_name_H-M   'P 1'
#
loop_
_entity.id
_entity.type
_entity.pdbx_description
1 polymer ?
#
loop_
_entity_poly.entity_id
_entity_poly.type
_entity_poly.pdbx_seq_one_letter_code
_entity_poly.pdbx_strand_id
1 'polypeptide(L)' 'ASDRERTEEARKLLDWGLRSFEKTEIFAKDEVVGEAQVFGGAKSGVALKANAPVVIFLPIANRDKLTARI' A
#
# COMPACT_ATOMS: atom_id res chain seq x y z
N ALA A 1 -22.31 -23.49 12.92
CA ALA A 1 -20.99 -23.77 12.32
C ALA A 1 -20.11 -24.47 13.34
N SER A 2 -19.47 -25.57 12.98
CA SER A 2 -18.54 -26.28 13.88
C SER A 2 -17.16 -25.59 13.90
N ASP A 3 -16.36 -25.78 14.95
CA ASP A 3 -15.01 -25.20 15.02
C ASP A 3 -14.08 -25.70 13.90
N ARG A 4 -14.27 -26.96 13.48
CA ARG A 4 -13.56 -27.54 12.33
C ARG A 4 -13.89 -26.81 11.02
N GLU A 5 -15.17 -26.56 10.80
CA GLU A 5 -15.65 -25.84 9.61
C GLU A 5 -15.11 -24.40 9.60
N ARG A 6 -15.12 -23.71 10.75
CA ARG A 6 -14.53 -22.37 10.88
C ARG A 6 -13.04 -22.37 10.55
N THR A 7 -12.31 -23.38 11.03
CA THR A 7 -10.86 -23.52 10.78
C THR A 7 -10.57 -23.75 9.31
N GLU A 8 -11.38 -24.58 8.64
CA GLU A 8 -11.23 -24.86 7.22
C GLU A 8 -11.47 -23.62 6.36
N GLU A 9 -12.55 -22.87 6.63
CA GLU A 9 -12.84 -21.64 5.89
C GLU A 9 -11.80 -20.55 6.14
N ALA A 10 -11.28 -20.44 7.36
CA ALA A 10 -10.18 -19.53 7.66
C ALA A 10 -8.91 -19.86 6.85
N ARG A 11 -8.57 -21.15 6.71
CA ARG A 11 -7.44 -21.59 5.88
C ARG A 11 -7.63 -21.21 4.41
N LYS A 12 -8.80 -21.50 3.85
CA LYS A 12 -9.12 -21.17 2.45
C LYS A 12 -8.99 -19.68 2.18
N LEU A 13 -9.45 -18.83 3.11
CA LEU A 13 -9.35 -17.38 2.97
C LEU A 13 -7.89 -16.89 2.99
N LEU A 14 -7.06 -17.46 3.87
CA LEU A 14 -5.63 -17.16 3.92
C LEU A 14 -4.92 -17.62 2.64
N ASP A 15 -5.18 -18.84 2.18
CA ASP A 15 -4.58 -19.37 0.96
C ASP A 15 -4.96 -18.55 -0.27
N TRP A 16 -6.24 -18.13 -0.36
CA TRP A 16 -6.70 -17.22 -1.40
C TRP A 16 -5.98 -15.87 -1.32
N GLY A 17 -5.87 -15.28 -0.12
CA GLY A 17 -5.18 -13.99 0.08
C GLY A 17 -3.70 -14.04 -0.31
N LEU A 18 -2.98 -15.09 0.10
CA LEU A 18 -1.57 -15.27 -0.24
C LEU A 18 -1.32 -15.47 -1.73
N ARG A 19 -2.29 -16.05 -2.45
CA ARG A 19 -2.17 -16.32 -3.90
C ARG A 19 -2.66 -15.17 -4.77
N SER A 20 -3.54 -14.32 -4.25
CA SER A 20 -4.23 -13.30 -5.07
C SER A 20 -3.52 -11.94 -5.05
N PHE A 21 -2.64 -11.71 -4.08
CA PHE A 21 -2.01 -10.41 -3.86
C PHE A 21 -0.49 -10.51 -3.79
N GLU A 22 0.17 -9.51 -4.36
CA GLU A 22 1.61 -9.30 -4.26
C GLU A 22 1.87 -8.13 -3.31
N LYS A 23 2.83 -8.29 -2.40
CA LYS A 23 3.31 -7.22 -1.53
C LYS A 23 4.30 -6.35 -2.32
N THR A 24 3.92 -5.11 -2.59
CA THR A 24 4.73 -4.17 -3.38
C THR A 24 5.09 -2.95 -2.53
N GLU A 25 6.39 -2.70 -2.39
CA GLU A 25 6.88 -1.41 -1.89
C GLU A 25 6.81 -0.39 -3.01
N ILE A 26 6.13 0.73 -2.76
CA ILE A 26 5.92 1.79 -3.74
C ILE A 26 6.74 3.05 -3.43
N PHE A 27 7.19 3.21 -2.19
CA PHE A 27 8.15 4.24 -1.78
C PHE A 27 9.01 3.71 -0.64
N ALA A 28 10.32 3.95 -0.71
CA ALA A 28 11.26 3.65 0.36
C ALA A 28 11.14 4.64 1.52
N LYS A 29 11.81 4.33 2.64
CA LYS A 29 11.96 5.28 3.74
C LYS A 29 12.69 6.55 3.27
N ASP A 30 12.20 7.70 3.72
CA ASP A 30 12.73 9.04 3.43
C ASP A 30 12.66 9.45 1.95
N GLU A 31 12.03 8.62 1.11
CA GLU A 31 11.79 8.92 -0.30
C GLU A 31 10.81 10.08 -0.43
N VAL A 32 11.08 10.99 -1.36
CA VAL A 32 10.21 12.12 -1.68
C VAL A 32 9.03 11.60 -2.48
N VAL A 33 7.83 11.64 -1.89
CA VAL A 33 6.59 11.21 -2.53
C VAL A 33 5.94 12.33 -3.33
N GLY A 34 6.33 13.59 -3.07
CA GLY A 34 6.10 14.75 -3.93
C GLY A 34 6.25 16.08 -3.20
N GLU A 35 5.48 17.10 -3.59
CA GLU A 35 5.69 18.49 -3.12
C GLU A 35 4.37 19.15 -2.69
N ALA A 36 4.40 19.83 -1.55
CA ALA A 36 3.30 20.66 -1.06
C ALA A 36 3.65 22.15 -1.17
N GLN A 37 2.70 22.95 -1.66
CA GLN A 37 2.84 24.40 -1.68
C GLN A 37 2.71 24.98 -0.28
N VAL A 38 3.55 25.95 0.05
CA VAL A 38 3.54 26.66 1.34
C VAL A 38 3.46 28.17 1.12
N PHE A 39 2.65 28.83 1.94
CA PHE A 39 2.46 30.27 1.87
C PHE A 39 3.35 30.98 2.89
N GLY A 40 4.00 32.08 2.48
CA GLY A 40 4.84 32.89 3.36
C GLY A 40 6.15 32.24 3.81
N GLY A 41 6.50 31.08 3.25
CA GLY A 41 7.78 30.42 3.51
C GLY A 41 8.93 31.02 2.68
N ALA A 42 10.17 30.73 3.08
CA ALA A 42 11.36 31.11 2.30
C ALA A 42 11.43 30.41 0.93
N LYS A 43 10.70 29.29 0.79
CA LYS A 43 10.46 28.57 -0.47
C LYS A 43 8.95 28.49 -0.69
N SER A 44 8.51 28.44 -1.95
CA SER A 44 7.10 28.29 -2.32
C SER A 44 6.55 26.88 -2.12
N GLY A 45 7.42 25.88 -1.93
CA GLY A 45 7.03 24.49 -1.72
C GLY A 45 8.04 23.69 -0.88
N VAL A 46 7.57 22.58 -0.33
CA VAL A 46 8.33 21.65 0.50
C VAL A 46 8.13 20.21 0.03
N ALA A 47 9.22 19.43 0.04
CA ALA A 47 9.17 18.02 -0.28
C ALA A 47 8.45 17.24 0.83
N LEU A 48 7.47 16.43 0.44
CA LEU A 48 6.81 15.46 1.29
C LEU A 48 7.57 14.14 1.22
N LYS A 49 7.92 13.59 2.38
CA LYS A 49 8.69 12.34 2.48
C LYS A 49 7.92 11.26 3.20
N ALA A 50 8.14 10.01 2.78
CA ALA A 50 7.66 8.86 3.50
C ALA A 50 8.50 8.63 4.78
N ASN A 51 7.88 8.66 5.96
CA ASN A 51 8.59 8.44 7.22
C ASN A 51 9.07 6.98 7.40
N ALA A 52 8.46 6.05 6.64
CA ALA A 52 8.76 4.62 6.59
C ALA A 52 8.40 4.09 5.20
N PRO A 53 8.87 2.90 4.80
CA PRO A 53 8.51 2.32 3.51
C PRO A 53 6.99 2.22 3.35
N VAL A 54 6.49 2.73 2.22
CA VAL A 54 5.08 2.64 1.86
C VAL A 54 4.88 1.36 1.07
N VAL A 55 4.11 0.44 1.62
CA VAL A 55 3.86 -0.87 1.05
C VAL A 55 2.37 -1.09 0.86
N ILE A 56 2.00 -1.64 -0.28
CA ILE A 56 0.61 -1.99 -0.62
C ILE A 56 0.53 -3.45 -1.09
N PHE A 57 -0.67 -4.03 -1.03
CA PHE A 57 -0.97 -5.35 -1.60
C PHE A 57 -1.74 -5.17 -2.90
N LEU A 58 -1.13 -5.54 -4.02
CA LEU A 58 -1.71 -5.39 -5.34
C LEU A 58 -2.31 -6.72 -5.82
N PRO A 59 -3.54 -6.72 -6.40
CA PRO A 59 -4.08 -7.91 -7.04
C PRO A 59 -3.22 -8.33 -8.22
N ILE A 60 -2.83 -9.61 -8.27
CA ILE A 60 -1.99 -10.14 -9.36
C ILE A 60 -2.72 -10.05 -10.71
N ALA A 61 -4.02 -10.33 -10.72
CA ALA A 61 -4.81 -10.43 -11.95
C ALA A 61 -5.14 -9.07 -12.62
N ASN A 62 -4.98 -7.94 -11.93
CA ASN A 62 -5.39 -6.60 -12.40
C ASN A 62 -4.45 -5.50 -11.88
N ARG A 63 -3.14 -5.69 -12.09
CA ARG A 63 -2.07 -4.85 -11.55
C ARG A 63 -2.16 -3.37 -11.97
N ASP A 64 -2.73 -3.09 -13.14
CA ASP A 64 -2.67 -1.76 -13.79
C ASP A 64 -3.69 -0.74 -13.26
N LYS A 65 -4.55 -1.11 -12.29
CA LYS A 65 -5.63 -0.22 -11.78
C LYS A 65 -5.20 0.69 -10.61
N LEU A 66 -3.91 0.93 -10.41
CA LEU A 66 -3.42 1.78 -9.32
C LEU A 66 -3.40 3.26 -9.72
N THR A 67 -4.14 4.09 -8.99
CA THR A 67 -4.06 5.55 -9.09
C THR A 67 -3.61 6.13 -7.75
N ALA A 68 -2.49 6.83 -7.73
CA ALA A 68 -2.02 7.59 -6.57
C ALA A 68 -2.29 9.09 -6.80
N ARG A 69 -2.66 9.80 -5.73
CA ARG A 69 -2.81 11.26 -5.69
C ARG A 69 -2.14 11.79 -4.44
N ILE A 70 -1.42 12.89 -4.59
CA ILE A 70 -0.69 13.58 -3.52
C ILE A 70 -1.06 15.05 -3.51
#